data_AF-A0A5C8A657-F1
#
_entry.id   AF-A0A5C8A657-F1
#
_cell.length_a   1.000
_cell.length_b   1.000
_cell.length_c   1.000
_cell.angle_alpha   90.00
_cell.angle_beta   90.00
_cell.angle_gamma   90.00
#
_symmetry.space_group_name_H-M   'P 1'
#
loop_
_entity.id
_entity.type
_entity.pdbx_description
1 polymer ?
#
loop_
_entity_poly.entity_id
_entity_poly.type
_entity_poly.pdbx_seq_one_letter_code
_entity_poly.pdbx_strand_id
1 'polypeptide(L)'
;MANKVIYAVYEDPEQLKEGARKLVSNGIKVKDTWSPFPIHGIDPIIGVKRTRLAIVAFMFGITGTCLALLGIWYMNIFDWPMNIGGKPSFTLYQNLPAFIPVTFEFTVLCAAHGMSIT
;
A
#
# COMPACT_ATOMS: atom_id res chain seq x y z
N MET A 1 29.50 4.81 27.00
CA MET A 1 29.78 5.95 26.09
C MET A 1 28.49 6.30 25.38
N ALA A 2 28.02 7.54 25.47
CA ALA A 2 26.88 7.99 24.67
C ALA A 2 27.30 8.09 23.19
N ASN A 3 26.47 7.57 22.27
CA ASN A 3 26.73 7.68 20.84
C ASN A 3 26.70 9.16 20.43
N LYS A 4 27.78 9.65 19.82
CA LYS A 4 27.81 11.00 19.23
C LYS A 4 27.06 10.98 17.90
N VAL A 5 26.15 11.93 17.71
CA VAL A 5 25.40 12.13 16.46
C VAL A 5 25.77 13.49 15.89
N ILE A 6 26.03 13.54 14.59
CA ILE A 6 26.35 14.78 13.85
C ILE A 6 25.15 15.14 12.99
N TYR A 7 24.67 16.37 13.10
CA TYR A 7 23.60 16.92 12.27
C TYR A 7 24.20 17.95 11.31
N ALA A 8 24.09 17.70 10.01
CA ALA A 8 24.43 18.65 8.97
C ALA A 8 23.14 19.34 8.49
N VAL A 9 23.15 20.67 8.45
CA VAL A 9 22.01 21.50 8.02
C VAL A 9 22.37 22.13 6.68
N TYR A 10 21.44 22.08 5.73
CA TYR A 10 21.60 22.58 4.36
C TYR A 10 20.46 23.54 4.04
N GLU A 11 20.73 24.54 3.20
CA GLU A 11 19.72 25.51 2.73
C GLU A 11 19.06 25.08 1.42
N ASP A 12 19.76 24.25 0.63
CA ASP A 12 19.33 23.85 -0.71
C ASP A 12 19.36 22.31 -0.89
N PRO A 13 18.36 21.70 -1.54
CA PRO A 13 18.29 20.25 -1.74
C PRO A 13 19.41 19.69 -2.62
N GLU A 14 19.99 20.47 -3.53
CA GLU A 14 21.12 20.03 -4.35
C GLU A 14 22.40 19.94 -3.50
N GLN A 15 22.64 20.92 -2.63
CA GLN A 15 23.75 20.89 -1.67
C GLN A 15 23.65 19.68 -0.74
N LEU A 16 22.44 19.35 -0.29
CA LEU A 16 22.18 18.16 0.51
C LEU A 16 22.53 16.88 -0.25
N LYS A 17 22.10 16.75 -1.52
CA LYS A 17 22.42 15.58 -2.35
C LYS A 17 23.91 15.43 -2.60
N GLU A 18 24.61 16.53 -2.88
CA GLU A 18 26.06 16.51 -3.09
C GLU A 18 26.81 16.14 -1.80
N GLY A 19 26.40 16.70 -0.66
CA GLY A 19 26.91 16.36 0.66
C GLY A 19 26.71 14.89 1.01
N ALA A 20 25.49 14.37 0.83
CA ALA A 20 25.18 12.96 1.03
C ALA A 20 26.03 12.05 0.14
N ARG A 21 26.21 12.41 -1.14
CA ARG A 21 27.04 11.66 -2.09
C ARG A 21 28.50 11.59 -1.64
N LYS A 22 29.08 12.71 -1.19
CA LYS A 22 30.46 12.78 -0.67
C LYS A 22 30.64 11.91 0.57
N LEU A 23 29.67 11.92 1.48
CA LEU A 23 29.72 11.10 2.69
C LEU A 23 29.67 9.61 2.34
N VAL A 24 28.71 9.20 1.50
CA VAL A 24 28.54 7.81 1.08
C VAL A 24 29.75 7.32 0.26
N SER A 25 30.33 8.15 -0.62
CA SER A 25 31.54 7.79 -1.38
C SER A 25 32.76 7.59 -0.48
N ASN A 26 32.81 8.27 0.66
CA ASN A 26 33.85 8.10 1.68
C ASN A 26 33.57 6.91 2.63
N GLY A 27 32.57 6.08 2.33
CA GLY A 27 32.21 4.93 3.15
C GLY A 27 31.44 5.28 4.43
N ILE A 28 31.04 6.54 4.61
CA ILE A 28 30.25 6.98 5.76
C ILE A 28 28.79 6.68 5.48
N LYS A 29 28.20 5.79 6.30
CA LYS A 29 26.78 5.46 6.21
C LYS A 29 25.94 6.60 6.80
N VAL A 30 25.21 7.29 5.93
CA VAL A 30 24.18 8.26 6.34
C VAL A 30 23.04 7.49 6.99
N LYS A 31 22.66 7.89 8.21
CA LYS A 31 21.59 7.20 8.95
C LYS A 31 20.21 7.58 8.42
N ASP A 32 19.92 8.87 8.37
CA ASP A 32 18.63 9.45 7.98
C ASP A 32 18.85 10.79 7.27
N THR A 33 17.83 11.23 6.55
CA THR A 33 17.78 12.55 5.89
C THR A 33 16.38 13.11 6.08
N TRP A 34 16.29 14.36 6.53
CA TRP A 34 15.02 15.02 6.79
C TRP A 34 14.82 16.19 5.83
N SER A 35 13.63 16.28 5.25
CA SER A 35 13.24 17.36 4.33
C SER A 35 11.74 17.64 4.50
N PRO A 36 11.30 18.91 4.41
CA PRO A 36 9.87 19.25 4.46
C PRO A 36 9.10 18.81 3.20
N PHE A 37 9.79 18.37 2.14
CA PHE A 37 9.21 17.87 0.90
C PHE A 37 10.02 16.70 0.31
N PRO A 38 9.44 15.88 -0.58
CA PRO A 38 10.17 14.79 -1.23
C PRO A 38 11.30 15.30 -2.13
N ILE A 39 12.53 14.88 -1.87
CA ILE A 39 13.69 15.17 -2.73
C ILE A 39 13.89 14.00 -3.68
N HIS A 40 13.64 14.22 -4.97
CA HIS A 40 13.81 13.17 -5.97
C HIS A 40 15.28 12.72 -6.08
N GLY A 41 15.50 11.40 -6.00
CA GLY A 41 16.82 10.81 -6.20
C GLY A 41 17.73 10.82 -4.98
N ILE A 42 17.23 11.19 -3.78
CA ILE A 42 18.01 11.03 -2.54
C ILE A 42 18.10 9.55 -2.12
N ASP A 43 17.00 8.79 -2.23
CA ASP A 43 16.93 7.38 -1.79
C ASP A 43 18.05 6.50 -2.34
N PRO A 44 18.41 6.54 -3.64
CA PRO A 44 19.52 5.76 -4.17
C PRO A 44 20.89 6.25 -3.68
N ILE A 45 21.03 7.53 -3.33
CA ILE A 45 22.28 8.10 -2.81
C ILE A 45 22.56 7.57 -1.40
N ILE A 46 21.55 7.62 -0.52
CA ILE A 46 21.68 7.13 0.86
C ILE A 46 21.52 5.60 0.99
N GLY A 47 21.17 4.92 -0.10
CA GLY A 47 21.07 3.46 -0.14
C GLY A 47 19.79 2.90 0.48
N VAL A 48 18.68 3.65 0.43
CA VAL A 48 17.38 3.17 0.89
C VAL A 48 16.88 2.08 -0.06
N LYS A 49 16.47 0.95 0.53
CA LYS A 49 15.89 -0.18 -0.21
C LYS A 49 14.48 0.17 -0.66
N ARG A 50 14.07 -0.38 -1.81
CA ARG A 50 12.68 -0.29 -2.28
C ARG A 50 11.70 -0.81 -1.24
N THR A 51 10.60 -0.08 -1.04
CA THR A 51 9.54 -0.47 -0.11
C THR A 51 8.74 -1.64 -0.66
N ARG A 52 8.14 -2.44 0.25
CA ARG A 52 7.30 -3.59 -0.09
C ARG A 52 5.80 -3.25 -0.08
N LEU A 53 5.45 -1.97 0.05
CA LEU A 53 4.07 -1.49 0.21
C LEU A 53 3.17 -1.92 -0.96
N ALA A 54 3.66 -1.85 -2.19
CA ALA A 54 2.89 -2.26 -3.36
C ALA A 54 2.48 -3.75 -3.33
N ILE A 55 3.36 -4.62 -2.82
CA ILE A 55 3.06 -6.06 -2.70
C ILE A 55 1.99 -6.28 -1.63
N VAL A 56 2.13 -5.61 -0.49
CA VAL A 56 1.18 -5.70 0.62
C VAL A 56 -0.20 -5.17 0.21
N ALA A 57 -0.25 -4.06 -0.54
CA ALA A 57 -1.46 -3.49 -1.12
C ALA A 57 -2.23 -4.51 -1.97
N PHE A 58 -1.51 -5.20 -2.84
CA PHE A 58 -2.08 -6.22 -3.73
C PHE A 58 -2.65 -7.40 -2.94
N MET A 59 -1.94 -7.86 -1.90
CA MET A 59 -2.42 -8.93 -1.02
C MET A 59 -3.71 -8.52 -0.31
N PHE A 60 -3.77 -7.31 0.25
CA PHE A 60 -4.99 -6.79 0.88
C PHE A 60 -6.14 -6.63 -0.11
N GLY A 61 -5.87 -6.19 -1.33
CA GLY A 61 -6.87 -6.12 -2.41
C GLY A 61 -7.45 -7.49 -2.75
N ILE A 62 -6.61 -8.50 -2.99
CA ILE A 62 -7.08 -9.87 -3.26
C ILE A 62 -7.90 -10.41 -2.08
N THR A 63 -7.42 -10.25 -0.85
CA THR A 63 -8.16 -10.70 0.34
C THR A 63 -9.53 -10.01 0.43
N GLY A 64 -9.61 -8.71 0.16
CA GLY A 64 -10.88 -7.98 0.10
C GLY A 64 -11.83 -8.53 -0.98
N THR A 65 -11.33 -8.74 -2.19
CA THR A 65 -12.11 -9.33 -3.30
C THR A 65 -12.66 -10.71 -2.92
N CYS A 66 -11.81 -11.58 -2.37
CA CYS A 66 -12.21 -12.92 -1.94
C CYS A 66 -13.26 -12.87 -0.83
N LEU A 67 -13.08 -11.99 0.15
CA LEU A 67 -14.02 -11.86 1.27
C LEU A 67 -15.39 -11.35 0.81
N ALA A 68 -15.42 -10.38 -0.12
CA ALA A 68 -16.66 -9.87 -0.68
C ALA A 68 -17.43 -10.94 -1.46
N LEU A 69 -16.75 -11.65 -2.37
CA LEU A 69 -17.38 -12.73 -3.15
C LEU A 69 -17.85 -13.88 -2.26
N LEU A 70 -17.05 -14.25 -1.25
CA LEU A 70 -17.41 -15.30 -0.30
C LEU A 70 -18.61 -14.89 0.56
N GLY A 71 -18.64 -13.65 1.06
CA GLY A 71 -19.76 -13.13 1.85
C GLY A 71 -21.06 -13.07 1.04
N ILE A 72 -20.98 -12.57 -0.21
CA ILE A 72 -22.14 -12.50 -1.10
C ILE A 72 -22.67 -13.90 -1.42
N TRP A 73 -21.79 -14.83 -1.79
CA TRP A 73 -22.15 -16.23 -2.06
C TRP A 73 -22.79 -16.87 -0.83
N TYR A 74 -22.17 -16.71 0.34
CA TYR A 74 -22.65 -17.30 1.58
C TYR A 74 -24.05 -16.79 1.92
N MET A 75 -24.25 -15.47 1.97
CA MET A 75 -25.52 -14.87 2.41
C MET A 75 -26.67 -15.08 1.41
N ASN A 76 -26.42 -14.89 0.10
CA ASN A 76 -27.50 -14.84 -0.89
C ASN A 76 -27.82 -16.19 -1.54
N ILE A 77 -26.91 -17.17 -1.45
CA ILE A 77 -27.02 -18.44 -2.17
C ILE A 77 -27.03 -19.62 -1.21
N PHE A 78 -26.06 -19.67 -0.29
CA PHE A 78 -25.91 -20.81 0.60
C PHE A 78 -26.83 -20.75 1.82
N ASP A 79 -26.85 -19.61 2.53
CA ASP A 79 -27.57 -19.45 3.79
C ASP A 79 -29.07 -19.21 3.56
N TRP A 80 -29.43 -18.12 2.86
CA TRP A 80 -30.83 -17.78 2.61
C TRP A 80 -31.09 -17.38 1.15
N PRO A 81 -31.38 -18.36 0.27
CA PRO A 81 -31.70 -18.10 -1.13
C PRO A 81 -33.09 -17.47 -1.26
N MET A 82 -33.12 -16.17 -1.58
CA MET A 82 -34.35 -15.40 -1.77
C MET A 82 -34.59 -15.10 -3.26
N ASN A 83 -35.85 -15.09 -3.68
CA ASN A 83 -36.25 -14.57 -4.97
C ASN A 83 -36.57 -13.07 -4.84
N ILE A 84 -35.62 -12.22 -5.25
CA ILE A 84 -35.78 -10.76 -5.20
C ILE A 84 -35.87 -10.24 -6.63
N GLY A 85 -37.07 -9.81 -7.03
CA GLY A 85 -37.31 -9.21 -8.35
C GLY A 85 -37.07 -10.13 -9.54
N GLY A 86 -37.14 -11.46 -9.34
CA GLY A 86 -36.92 -12.46 -10.40
C GLY A 86 -35.48 -12.59 -10.87
N LYS A 87 -34.51 -12.00 -10.15
CA LYS A 87 -33.09 -12.10 -10.49
C LYS A 87 -32.59 -13.54 -10.30
N PRO A 88 -31.68 -14.02 -11.15
CA PRO A 88 -31.12 -15.36 -11.00
C PRO A 88 -30.24 -15.41 -9.74
N SER A 89 -30.73 -16.00 -8.64
CA SER A 89 -30.02 -16.05 -7.34
C SER A 89 -29.49 -17.44 -6.96
N PHE A 90 -29.63 -18.44 -7.82
CA PHE A 90 -29.24 -19.83 -7.50
C PHE A 90 -27.75 -20.11 -7.66
N THR A 91 -27.03 -19.32 -8.45
CA THR A 91 -25.58 -19.47 -8.64
C THR A 91 -24.89 -18.11 -8.74
N LEU A 92 -23.64 -18.04 -8.26
CA LEU A 92 -22.90 -16.78 -8.15
C LEU A 92 -22.65 -16.12 -9.51
N TYR A 93 -22.34 -16.94 -10.53
CA TYR A 93 -21.98 -16.44 -11.85
C TYR A 93 -23.17 -15.82 -12.60
N GLN A 94 -24.40 -16.30 -12.34
CA GLN A 94 -25.59 -15.79 -13.04
C GLN A 94 -25.99 -14.38 -12.59
N ASN A 95 -25.73 -14.01 -11.33
CA ASN A 95 -26.02 -12.67 -10.80
C ASN A 95 -24.76 -11.81 -10.64
N LEU A 96 -23.61 -12.26 -11.14
CA LEU A 96 -22.32 -11.61 -10.91
C LEU A 96 -22.32 -10.10 -11.20
N PRO A 97 -22.96 -9.59 -12.29
CA PRO A 97 -22.98 -8.15 -12.56
C PRO A 97 -23.55 -7.30 -11.42
N ALA A 98 -24.51 -7.81 -10.64
CA ALA A 98 -25.09 -7.11 -9.50
C ALA A 98 -24.11 -7.01 -8.32
N PHE A 99 -23.12 -7.89 -8.25
CA PHE A 99 -22.16 -8.01 -7.14
C PHE A 99 -20.84 -7.28 -7.40
N ILE A 100 -20.55 -6.92 -8.65
CA ILE A 100 -19.31 -6.21 -9.03
C ILE A 100 -19.14 -4.89 -8.28
N PRO A 101 -20.15 -3.99 -8.15
CA PRO A 101 -19.95 -2.73 -7.45
C PRO A 101 -19.50 -2.92 -5.99
N VAL A 102 -20.17 -3.82 -5.25
CA VAL A 102 -19.81 -4.12 -3.85
C VAL A 102 -18.43 -4.76 -3.77
N THR A 103 -18.14 -5.72 -4.66
CA THR A 103 -16.84 -6.38 -4.69
C THR A 103 -15.72 -5.37 -4.93
N PHE A 104 -15.88 -4.49 -5.91
CA PHE A 104 -14.91 -3.44 -6.24
C PHE A 104 -14.67 -2.50 -5.06
N GLU A 105 -15.72 -1.95 -4.45
CA GLU A 105 -15.59 -1.03 -3.33
C GLU A 105 -14.90 -1.69 -2.13
N PHE A 106 -15.21 -2.96 -1.86
CA PHE A 106 -14.61 -3.71 -0.75
C PHE A 106 -13.13 -4.03 -1.00
N THR A 107 -12.76 -4.35 -2.25
CA THR A 107 -11.36 -4.50 -2.67
C THR A 107 -10.57 -3.20 -2.43
N VAL A 108 -11.12 -2.06 -2.86
CA VAL A 108 -10.49 -0.74 -2.68
C VAL A 108 -10.38 -0.39 -1.19
N LEU A 109 -11.43 -0.63 -0.41
CA LEU A 109 -11.46 -0.40 1.03
C LEU A 109 -10.34 -1.15 1.76
N CYS A 110 -10.25 -2.46 1.53
CA CYS A 110 -9.24 -3.31 2.16
C CYS A 110 -7.83 -2.92 1.73
N ALA A 111 -7.60 -2.66 0.43
CA ALA A 111 -6.31 -2.25 -0.06
C ALA A 111 -5.85 -0.91 0.54
N ALA A 112 -6.71 0.11 0.54
CA ALA A 112 -6.39 1.46 1.01
C ALA A 112 -6.14 1.51 2.53
N HIS A 113 -7.03 0.92 3.32
CA HIS A 113 -6.87 0.92 4.79
C HIS A 113 -5.73 0.01 5.22
N GLY A 114 -5.58 -1.15 4.57
CA GLY A 114 -4.47 -2.06 4.84
C GLY A 114 -3.12 -1.38 4.64
N MET A 115 -2.92 -0.68 3.51
CA MET A 115 -1.68 0.08 3.26
C MET A 115 -1.44 1.23 4.24
N SER A 116 -2.50 1.85 4.74
CA SER A 116 -2.37 3.04 5.59
C SER A 116 -1.91 2.70 7.02
N ILE A 117 -2.16 1.47 7.46
CA ILE A 117 -1.84 0.98 8.81
C ILE A 117 -0.47 0.26 8.84
N THR A 118 -0.03 -0.33 7.71
CA THR A 118 1.23 -1.08 7.58
C THR A 118 2.41 -0.22 7.14
#